data_AF-A0A5C8NLN0-F1
#
_entry.id   AF-A0A5C8NLN0-F1
#
_cell.length_a   1.000
_cell.length_b   1.000
_cell.length_c   1.000
_cell.angle_alpha   90.00
_cell.angle_beta   90.00
_cell.angle_gamma   90.00
#
_symmetry.space_group_name_H-M   'P 1'
#
loop_
_entity.id
_entity.type
_entity.pdbx_description
1 polymer ?
#
loop_
_entity_poly.entity_id
_entity_poly.type
_entity_poly.pdbx_seq_one_letter_code
_entity_poly.pdbx_strand_id
1 'polypeptide(L)'
;MTRTRLAFLRGGYLFMGLGLALVKWPDLADAADLPVYEGVTLSLLTAMSVLALLGALRPVALLPVLVLETLWKLIWLALVALPLAIDGDLDGQAAEIAVNCSLVVVIIAVVPWRYVWRQMSTAEVSR
;
A
#
# COMPACT_ATOMS: atom_id res chain seq x y z
N MET A 1 -18.29 -6.95 16.04
CA MET A 1 -17.69 -5.91 15.16
C MET A 1 -18.74 -4.85 14.89
N THR A 2 -18.53 -3.58 15.26
CA THR A 2 -19.44 -2.49 14.92
C THR A 2 -19.37 -2.22 13.41
N ARG A 3 -20.52 -2.10 12.71
CA ARG A 3 -20.61 -1.92 11.24
C ARG A 3 -19.68 -0.81 10.71
N THR A 4 -19.52 0.26 11.48
CA THR A 4 -18.66 1.41 11.18
C THR A 4 -17.19 1.05 11.02
N ARG A 5 -16.62 0.19 11.88
CA ARG A 5 -15.20 -0.20 11.81
C ARG A 5 -14.90 -1.04 10.57
N LEU A 6 -15.86 -1.88 10.17
CA LEU A 6 -15.74 -2.69 8.97
C LEU A 6 -15.82 -1.81 7.71
N ALA A 7 -16.70 -0.79 7.72
CA ALA A 7 -16.82 0.17 6.62
C ALA A 7 -15.51 0.97 6.43
N PHE A 8 -14.88 1.45 7.51
CA PHE A 8 -13.58 2.13 7.43
C PHE A 8 -12.48 1.22 6.87
N LEU A 9 -12.39 -0.03 7.30
CA LEU A 9 -11.42 -0.99 6.77
C LEU A 9 -11.64 -1.23 5.27
N ARG A 10 -12.87 -1.47 4.84
CA ARG A 10 -13.21 -1.63 3.42
C ARG A 10 -12.89 -0.40 2.61
N GLY A 11 -13.17 0.79 3.13
CA GLY A 11 -12.80 2.06 2.51
C GLY A 11 -11.29 2.18 2.30
N GLY A 12 -10.49 1.83 3.31
CA GLY A 12 -9.03 1.79 3.20
C GLY A 12 -8.53 0.82 2.12
N TYR A 13 -9.08 -0.40 2.08
CA TYR A 13 -8.74 -1.39 1.04
C TYR A 13 -9.12 -0.93 -0.37
N LEU A 14 -10.31 -0.34 -0.53
CA LEU A 14 -10.78 0.15 -1.82
C LEU A 14 -9.96 1.35 -2.28
N PHE A 15 -9.69 2.31 -1.40
CA PHE A 15 -8.84 3.46 -1.72
C PHE A 15 -7.44 3.01 -2.16
N MET A 16 -6.84 2.06 -1.43
CA MET A 16 -5.54 1.49 -1.75
C MET A 16 -5.54 0.72 -3.07
N GLY A 17 -6.45 -0.24 -3.24
CA GLY A 17 -6.53 -1.08 -4.43
C GLY A 17 -6.89 -0.29 -5.68
N LEU A 18 -7.86 0.62 -5.60
CA LEU A 18 -8.25 1.47 -6.72
C LEU A 18 -7.14 2.48 -7.07
N GLY A 19 -6.50 3.10 -6.08
CA GLY A 19 -5.37 4.00 -6.31
C GLY A 19 -4.21 3.30 -7.02
N LEU A 20 -3.82 2.11 -6.55
CA LEU A 20 -2.81 1.28 -7.21
C LEU A 20 -3.25 0.84 -8.61
N ALA A 21 -4.51 0.42 -8.78
CA ALA A 21 -5.00 -0.01 -10.08
C ALA A 21 -4.97 1.13 -11.11
N LEU A 22 -5.41 2.33 -10.73
CA LEU A 22 -5.41 3.48 -11.64
C LEU A 22 -4.00 3.92 -12.05
N VAL A 23 -3.04 3.85 -11.13
CA VAL A 23 -1.67 4.30 -11.41
C VAL A 23 -0.84 3.22 -12.09
N LYS A 24 -1.02 1.95 -11.73
CA LYS A 24 -0.13 0.85 -12.17
C LYS A 24 -0.71 -0.03 -13.27
N TRP A 25 -2.04 -0.20 -13.36
CA TRP A 25 -2.58 -1.07 -14.40
C TRP A 25 -2.39 -0.56 -15.84
N PRO A 26 -2.38 0.76 -16.13
CA PRO A 26 -2.04 1.24 -17.46
C PRO A 26 -0.64 0.76 -17.92
N ASP A 27 0.33 0.79 -17.00
CA ASP A 27 1.71 0.36 -17.26
C ASP A 27 1.84 -1.15 -17.55
N LEU A 28 0.80 -1.96 -17.28
CA LEU A 28 0.82 -3.40 -17.55
C LEU A 28 0.86 -3.73 -19.03
N ALA A 29 0.32 -2.86 -19.89
CA ALA A 29 0.34 -3.06 -21.33
C ALA A 29 1.77 -3.02 -21.88
N ASP A 30 2.59 -2.13 -21.34
CA ASP A 30 3.98 -1.89 -21.76
C ASP A 30 4.99 -2.53 -20.80
N ALA A 31 4.54 -3.44 -19.93
CA ALA A 31 5.37 -4.05 -18.89
C ALA A 31 6.59 -4.81 -19.42
N ALA A 32 6.53 -5.28 -20.67
CA ALA A 32 7.63 -5.97 -21.33
C ALA A 32 8.79 -5.03 -21.72
N ASP A 33 8.51 -3.74 -21.90
CA ASP A 33 9.48 -2.73 -22.32
C ASP A 33 10.15 -2.02 -21.12
N LEU A 34 9.66 -2.27 -19.90
CA LEU A 34 10.21 -1.70 -18.68
C LEU A 34 11.56 -2.33 -18.32
N PRO A 35 12.47 -1.54 -17.69
CA PRO A 35 13.62 -2.09 -16.99
C PRO A 35 13.22 -3.23 -16.05
N VAL A 36 14.04 -4.27 -15.96
CA VAL A 36 13.71 -5.52 -15.25
C VAL A 36 13.19 -5.28 -13.83
N TYR A 37 13.84 -4.42 -13.04
CA TYR A 37 13.42 -4.12 -11.67
C TYR A 37 12.14 -3.28 -11.58
N GLU A 38 11.88 -2.45 -12.59
CA GLU A 38 10.65 -1.67 -12.68
C GLU A 38 9.47 -2.58 -13.03
N GLY A 39 9.65 -3.52 -13.97
CA GLY A 39 8.65 -4.56 -14.28
C GLY A 39 8.36 -5.49 -13.09
N VAL A 40 9.37 -5.84 -12.28
CA VAL A 40 9.18 -6.59 -11.03
C VAL A 40 8.35 -5.78 -10.03
N THR A 41 8.67 -4.49 -9.85
CA THR A 41 7.96 -3.60 -8.94
C THR A 41 6.50 -3.43 -9.38
N LEU A 42 6.27 -3.19 -10.67
CA LEU A 42 4.95 -3.10 -11.27
C LEU A 42 4.12 -4.36 -11.02
N SER A 43 4.71 -5.53 -11.26
CA SER A 43 4.05 -6.82 -11.05
C SER A 43 3.68 -7.05 -9.59
N LEU A 44 4.59 -6.72 -8.66
CA LEU A 44 4.37 -6.84 -7.22
C LEU A 44 3.25 -5.91 -6.74
N LEU A 45 3.29 -4.63 -7.15
CA LEU A 45 2.28 -3.63 -6.81
C LEU A 45 0.91 -3.97 -7.40
N THR A 46 0.89 -4.53 -8.62
CA THR A 46 -0.34 -5.00 -9.26
C THR A 46 -0.94 -6.19 -8.51
N ALA A 47 -0.14 -7.18 -8.14
CA ALA A 47 -0.61 -8.31 -7.34
C ALA A 47 -1.15 -7.85 -5.98
N MET A 48 -0.46 -6.89 -5.34
CA MET A 48 -0.90 -6.27 -4.10
C MET A 48 -2.20 -5.48 -4.25
N SER A 49 -2.40 -4.79 -5.38
CA SER A 49 -3.67 -4.15 -5.74
C SER A 49 -4.82 -5.16 -5.83
N VAL A 50 -4.61 -6.29 -6.50
CA VAL A 50 -5.62 -7.37 -6.57
C VAL A 50 -5.93 -7.92 -5.18
N LEU A 51 -4.92 -8.16 -4.35
CA LEU A 51 -5.11 -8.57 -2.96
C LEU A 51 -5.82 -7.50 -2.12
N ALA A 52 -5.59 -6.21 -2.39
CA ALA A 52 -6.29 -5.11 -1.72
C ALA A 52 -7.79 -5.14 -2.05
N LEU A 53 -8.15 -5.34 -3.32
CA LEU A 53 -9.54 -5.46 -3.77
C LEU A 53 -10.21 -6.70 -3.16
N LEU A 54 -9.50 -7.83 -3.09
CA LEU A 54 -9.96 -9.01 -2.35
C LEU A 54 -10.07 -8.73 -0.84
N GLY A 55 -9.21 -7.87 -0.30
CA GLY A 55 -9.25 -7.36 1.06
C GLY A 55 -10.54 -6.59 1.35
N ALA A 56 -11.09 -5.85 0.39
CA ALA A 56 -12.39 -5.22 0.57
C ALA A 56 -13.53 -6.25 0.78
N LEU A 57 -13.45 -7.41 0.12
CA LEU A 57 -14.38 -8.53 0.30
C LEU A 57 -14.14 -9.27 1.64
N ARG A 58 -12.87 -9.44 2.03
CA ARG A 58 -12.44 -10.19 3.24
C ARG A 58 -11.49 -9.37 4.13
N PRO A 59 -11.95 -8.26 4.73
CA PRO A 59 -11.08 -7.24 5.34
C PRO A 59 -10.29 -7.71 6.56
N VAL A 60 -10.77 -8.75 7.27
CA VAL A 60 -10.07 -9.28 8.44
C VAL A 60 -8.99 -10.29 8.05
N ALA A 61 -9.17 -11.01 6.95
CA ALA A 61 -8.23 -12.04 6.50
C ALA A 61 -6.99 -11.46 5.83
N LEU A 62 -7.12 -10.28 5.20
CA LEU A 62 -6.05 -9.65 4.43
C LEU A 62 -5.44 -8.43 5.12
N LEU A 63 -5.57 -8.34 6.46
CA LEU A 63 -4.87 -7.32 7.25
C LEU A 63 -3.36 -7.25 7.01
N PRO A 64 -2.65 -8.39 6.82
CA PRO A 64 -1.22 -8.34 6.51
C PRO A 64 -0.89 -7.54 5.25
N VAL A 65 -1.78 -7.50 4.25
CA VAL A 65 -1.56 -6.74 3.01
C VAL A 65 -1.59 -5.23 3.26
N LEU A 66 -2.50 -4.75 4.12
CA LEU A 66 -2.54 -3.33 4.53
C LEU A 66 -1.26 -2.92 5.29
N VAL A 67 -0.78 -3.81 6.17
CA VAL A 67 0.46 -3.59 6.92
C VAL A 67 1.65 -3.58 5.97
N LEU A 68 1.72 -4.53 5.04
CA LEU A 68 2.76 -4.58 4.01
C LEU A 68 2.78 -3.28 3.21
N GLU A 69 1.62 -2.85 2.67
CA GLU A 69 1.50 -1.60 1.90
C GLU A 69 2.06 -0.41 2.68
N THR A 70 1.65 -0.31 3.93
CA THR A 70 2.03 0.81 4.78
C THR A 70 3.53 0.78 5.07
N LEU A 71 4.05 -0.40 5.41
CA LEU A 71 5.43 -0.58 5.81
C LEU A 71 6.39 -0.29 4.66
N TRP A 72 6.14 -0.81 3.45
CA TRP A 72 7.06 -0.59 2.33
C TRP A 72 7.12 0.89 1.92
N LYS A 73 5.98 1.61 1.94
CA LYS A 73 5.95 3.05 1.66
C LYS A 73 6.69 3.86 2.72
N LEU A 74 6.51 3.51 4.00
CA LEU A 74 7.23 4.17 5.08
C LEU A 74 8.74 3.93 5.00
N ILE A 75 9.16 2.70 4.71
CA ILE A 75 10.58 2.37 4.52
C ILE A 75 11.16 3.15 3.35
N TRP A 76 10.47 3.17 2.20
CA TRP A 76 10.94 3.90 1.02
C TRP A 76 11.00 5.42 1.27
N LEU A 77 9.98 6.00 1.90
CA LEU A 77 9.98 7.42 2.26
C LEU A 77 11.11 7.76 3.24
N ALA A 78 11.38 6.90 4.22
CA ALA A 78 12.42 7.15 5.22
C ALA A 78 13.84 6.94 4.70
N LEU A 79 14.06 5.94 3.83
CA LEU A 79 15.40 5.54 3.38
C LEU A 79 15.79 6.09 2.01
N VAL A 80 14.82 6.50 1.18
CA VAL A 80 15.08 6.98 -0.18
C VAL A 80 14.59 8.41 -0.34
N ALA A 81 13.30 8.67 -0.11
CA ALA A 81 12.76 10.01 -0.33
C ALA A 81 13.34 11.06 0.63
N LEU A 82 13.48 10.71 1.91
CA LEU A 82 14.01 11.62 2.92
C LEU A 82 15.45 12.06 2.64
N PRO A 83 16.43 11.16 2.39
CA PRO A 83 17.78 11.60 2.05
C PRO A 83 17.81 12.42 0.74
N LEU A 84 17.09 11.99 -0.31
CA LEU A 84 17.01 12.75 -1.56
C LEU A 84 16.43 14.16 -1.35
N ALA A 85 15.42 14.29 -0.48
CA ALA A 85 14.83 15.57 -0.14
C ALA A 85 15.78 16.47 0.66
N ILE A 86 16.60 15.88 1.55
CA ILE A 86 17.62 16.62 2.32
C ILE A 86 18.73 17.12 1.39
N ASP A 87 19.15 16.30 0.43
CA ASP A 87 20.20 16.63 -0.54
C ASP A 87 19.72 17.58 -1.65
N GLY A 88 18.41 17.88 -1.69
CA GLY A 88 17.80 18.75 -2.69
C GLY A 88 17.63 18.11 -4.07
N ASP A 89 17.79 16.79 -4.16
CA ASP A 89 17.79 15.99 -5.39
C ASP A 89 16.49 15.18 -5.56
N LEU A 90 15.42 15.58 -4.85
CA LEU A 90 14.10 15.01 -5.04
C LEU A 90 13.44 15.62 -6.28
N ASP A 91 13.85 15.16 -7.46
CA ASP A 91 13.37 15.67 -8.75
C ASP A 91 12.52 14.66 -9.53
N GLY A 92 11.88 15.17 -10.59
CA GLY A 92 11.13 14.41 -11.60
C GLY A 92 10.37 13.19 -11.06
N GLN A 93 10.84 12.00 -11.46
CA GLN A 93 10.22 10.72 -11.14
C GLN A 93 10.26 10.41 -9.63
N ALA A 94 11.33 10.78 -8.92
CA ALA A 94 11.44 10.53 -7.48
C ALA A 94 10.41 11.37 -6.69
N ALA A 95 10.18 12.61 -7.12
CA ALA A 95 9.16 13.48 -6.53
C ALA A 95 7.74 12.93 -6.74
N GLU A 96 7.41 12.45 -7.94
CA GLU A 96 6.11 11.82 -8.22
C GLU A 96 5.88 10.55 -7.40
N ILE A 97 6.90 9.69 -7.29
CA ILE A 97 6.83 8.50 -6.45
C ILE A 97 6.66 8.88 -4.98
N ALA A 98 7.36 9.92 -4.49
CA ALA A 98 7.22 10.40 -3.13
C ALA A 98 5.80 10.92 -2.83
N VAL A 99 5.19 11.67 -3.75
CA VAL A 99 3.79 12.11 -3.63
C VAL A 99 2.85 10.91 -3.60
N ASN A 100 3.00 9.95 -4.52
CA ASN A 100 2.17 8.75 -4.55
C ASN A 100 2.32 7.88 -3.28
N CYS A 101 3.55 7.77 -2.75
CA CYS A 101 3.82 7.08 -1.50
C CYS A 101 3.23 7.85 -0.30
N SER A 102 3.23 9.19 -0.31
CA SER A 102 2.69 10.01 0.78
C SER A 102 1.19 9.81 1.03
N LEU A 103 0.43 9.38 0.01
CA LEU A 103 -0.99 9.05 0.13
C LEU A 103 -1.25 7.92 1.14
N VAL A 104 -0.22 7.15 1.52
CA VAL A 104 -0.28 6.18 2.62
C VAL A 104 -0.73 6.80 3.94
N VAL A 105 -0.46 8.09 4.16
CA VAL A 105 -0.89 8.82 5.36
C VAL A 105 -2.41 8.79 5.53
N VAL A 106 -3.17 8.84 4.42
CA VAL A 106 -4.63 8.72 4.44
C VAL A 106 -5.04 7.33 4.94
N ILE A 107 -4.36 6.28 4.46
CA ILE A 107 -4.60 4.90 4.90
C ILE A 107 -4.29 4.78 6.40
N ILE A 108 -3.16 5.35 6.85
CA ILE A 108 -2.78 5.38 8.26
C ILE A 108 -3.84 6.11 9.11
N ALA A 109 -4.41 7.22 8.62
CA ALA A 109 -5.42 7.96 9.37
C ALA A 109 -6.76 7.21 9.45
N VAL A 110 -7.18 6.55 8.37
CA VAL A 110 -8.49 5.87 8.27
C VAL A 110 -8.49 4.49 8.92
N VAL A 111 -7.36 3.78 8.89
CA VAL A 111 -7.27 2.40 9.39
C VAL A 111 -7.17 2.39 10.92
N PRO A 112 -8.05 1.63 11.62
CA PRO A 112 -7.98 1.52 13.07
C PRO A 112 -6.81 0.64 13.51
N TRP A 113 -5.59 1.19 13.60
CA TRP A 113 -4.36 0.45 13.92
C TRP A 113 -4.44 -0.40 15.18
N ARG A 114 -5.05 0.11 16.26
CA ARG A 114 -5.24 -0.67 17.50
C ARG A 114 -5.98 -1.98 17.26
N TYR A 115 -6.89 -2.01 16.29
CA TYR A 115 -7.59 -3.22 15.89
C TYR A 115 -6.69 -4.13 15.05
N VAL A 116 -5.95 -3.57 14.10
CA VAL A 116 -5.00 -4.33 13.26
C VAL A 116 -3.96 -5.06 14.12
N TRP A 117 -3.31 -4.35 15.05
CA TRP A 117 -2.31 -4.92 15.96
C TRP A 117 -2.90 -6.05 16.83
N ARG A 118 -4.09 -5.83 17.40
CA ARG A 118 -4.76 -6.86 18.21
C ARG A 118 -5.09 -8.10 17.39
N GLN A 119 -5.56 -7.94 16.15
CA GLN A 119 -5.91 -9.07 15.30
C GLN A 119 -4.67 -9.85 14.86
N MET A 120 -3.57 -9.16 14.53
CA MET A 120 -2.31 -9.80 14.16
C MET A 120 -1.68 -10.57 15.34
N SER A 121 -1.64 -9.97 16.53
CA SER A 121 -1.09 -10.65 17.73
C SER A 121 -1.94 -11.83 18.21
N THR A 122 -3.24 -11.83 17.92
CA THR A 122 -4.14 -12.94 18.29
C THR A 122 -3.98 -14.14 17.35
N ALA A 123 -3.56 -13.91 16.11
CA ALA A 123 -3.29 -14.99 15.15
C ALA A 123 -2.12 -15.90 15.58
N GLU A 124 -1.22 -15.42 16.45
CA GLU A 124 -0.12 -16.21 17.03
C GLU A 124 -0.57 -17.16 18.16
N VAL A 125 -1.73 -16.92 18.80
CA VAL A 125 -2.14 -17.64 20.03
C VAL A 125 -2.99 -18.89 19.74
N SER A 126 -3.44 -19.10 18.51
CA SER A 126 -4.24 -20.28 18.13
C SER A 126 -3.41 -21.41 17.48
N ARG A 127 -2.12 -21.51 17.78
CA ARG A 127 -1.24 -22.58 17.30
C ARG A 127 -0.65 -23.39 18.44
#